data_AF-A0A1D5RM24-F1
#
_entry.id   AF-A0A1D5RM24-F1
#
_cell.length_a   1.000
_cell.length_b   1.000
_cell.length_c   1.000
_cell.angle_alpha   90.00
_cell.angle_beta   90.00
_cell.angle_gamma   90.00
#
_symmetry.space_group_name_H-M   'P 1'
#
loop_
_entity.id
_entity.type
_entity.pdbx_description
1 polymer ?
#
loop_
_entity_poly.entity_id
_entity_poly.type
_entity_poly.pdbx_seq_one_letter_code
_entity_poly.pdbx_strand_id
1 'polypeptide(L)'
;METQEGVSKQSIRERIWDYMESHDIADFPRPVHHRIPNFKGAAQAAGHLPHLQAFHVARTIKVNPDAPQRNARFLVLEWRKHAPAL
;
A
#
# COMPACT_ATOMS: atom_id res chain seq x y z
N MET A 1 -30.00 23.53 10.23
CA MET A 1 -29.73 22.10 10.53
C MET A 1 -28.25 21.88 10.31
N GLU A 2 -27.45 21.89 11.37
CA GLU A 2 -26.10 21.34 11.30
C GLU A 2 -26.23 19.84 11.07
N THR A 3 -25.80 19.38 9.91
CA THR A 3 -25.55 17.95 9.72
C THR A 3 -24.44 17.58 10.68
N GLN A 4 -24.69 16.67 11.62
CA GLN A 4 -23.59 15.90 12.22
C GLN A 4 -22.84 15.27 11.05
N GLU A 5 -21.71 15.85 10.65
CA GLU A 5 -20.84 15.27 9.65
C GLU A 5 -20.26 13.99 10.25
N GLY A 6 -20.91 12.87 9.97
CA GLY A 6 -20.38 11.56 10.28
C GLY A 6 -19.00 11.39 9.62
N VAL A 7 -18.15 10.56 10.23
CA VAL A 7 -16.81 10.24 9.73
C VAL A 7 -16.88 9.88 8.24
N SER A 8 -16.29 10.73 7.38
CA SER A 8 -16.23 10.52 5.94
C SER A 8 -14.96 9.77 5.53
N LYS A 9 -14.98 9.10 4.37
CA LYS A 9 -13.77 8.48 3.80
C LYS A 9 -12.62 9.49 3.66
N GLN A 10 -12.94 10.74 3.31
CA GLN A 10 -11.94 11.80 3.16
C GLN A 10 -11.37 12.20 4.53
N SER A 11 -12.22 12.38 5.54
CA SER A 11 -11.75 12.72 6.90
C SER A 11 -10.82 11.66 7.49
N ILE A 12 -11.06 10.37 7.20
CA ILE A 12 -10.15 9.29 7.61
C ILE A 12 -8.82 9.37 6.87
N ARG A 13 -8.85 9.61 5.55
CA ARG A 13 -7.62 9.74 4.75
C ARG A 13 -6.75 10.88 5.25
N GLU A 14 -7.34 12.05 5.47
CA GLU A 14 -6.64 13.21 6.04
C GLU A 14 -6.01 12.86 7.38
N ARG A 15 -6.78 12.29 8.31
CA ARG A 15 -6.26 11.87 9.62
C ARG A 15 -5.08 10.90 9.52
N ILE A 16 -5.14 9.92 8.63
CA ILE A 16 -4.07 8.93 8.46
C ILE A 16 -2.86 9.54 7.76
N TRP A 17 -3.06 10.36 6.72
CA TRP A 17 -1.98 11.06 6.05
C TRP A 17 -1.23 12.00 7.00
N ASP A 18 -1.96 12.80 7.78
CA ASP A 18 -1.38 13.68 8.80
C ASP A 18 -0.60 12.89 9.85
N TYR A 19 -1.16 11.77 10.32
CA TYR A 19 -0.48 10.88 11.26
C TYR A 19 0.82 10.33 10.67
N MET A 20 0.80 9.86 9.42
CA MET A 20 1.99 9.31 8.77
C MET A 20 3.11 10.36 8.59
N GLU A 21 2.75 11.59 8.23
CA GLU A 21 3.70 12.69 8.05
C GLU A 21 4.28 13.17 9.39
N SER A 22 3.42 13.37 10.39
CA SER A 22 3.81 13.88 11.72
C SER A 22 4.64 12.89 12.53
N HIS A 23 4.47 11.59 12.30
CA HIS A 23 5.21 10.53 13.00
C HIS A 23 6.38 9.97 12.17
N ASP A 24 6.72 10.62 11.05
CA ASP A 24 7.79 10.20 10.14
C ASP A 24 7.70 8.71 9.72
N ILE A 25 6.47 8.25 9.51
CA ILE A 25 6.15 6.89 9.02
C ILE A 25 6.19 6.88 7.49
N ALA A 26 5.76 7.97 6.86
CA ALA A 26 5.79 8.13 5.42
C ALA A 26 7.23 8.02 4.88
N ASP A 27 7.37 7.30 3.76
CA ASP A 27 8.63 7.21 3.02
C ASP A 27 8.48 7.89 1.66
N PHE A 28 9.58 8.19 0.96
CA PHE A 28 9.54 8.83 -0.34
C PHE A 28 8.69 8.01 -1.34
N PRO A 29 7.78 8.63 -2.10
CA PRO A 29 7.57 10.07 -2.27
C PRO A 29 6.64 10.71 -1.23
N ARG A 30 7.04 11.89 -0.75
CA ARG A 30 6.27 12.76 0.17
C ARG A 30 5.86 14.08 -0.53
N PRO A 31 4.84 14.81 -0.05
CA PRO A 31 3.89 14.41 0.98
C PRO A 31 2.91 13.33 0.47
N VAL A 32 2.28 12.59 1.39
CA VAL A 32 1.39 11.48 1.07
C VAL A 32 -0.05 11.88 0.75
N HIS A 33 -0.46 13.11 1.08
CA HIS A 33 -1.81 13.59 0.81
C HIS A 33 -2.18 13.45 -0.67
N HIS A 34 -3.39 12.96 -0.92
CA HIS A 34 -3.93 12.67 -2.24
C HIS A 34 -3.16 11.60 -3.04
N ARG A 35 -2.32 10.78 -2.39
CA ARG A 35 -1.56 9.69 -3.00
C ARG A 35 -1.79 8.35 -2.28
N ILE A 36 -1.29 7.27 -2.88
CA ILE A 36 -1.08 6.00 -2.16
C ILE A 36 0.22 6.14 -1.37
N PRO A 37 0.17 6.22 -0.03
CA PRO A 37 1.35 6.53 0.78
C PRO A 37 2.39 5.41 0.70
N ASN A 38 3.64 5.76 0.44
CA ASN A 38 4.76 4.89 0.79
C ASN A 38 5.06 5.00 2.30
N PHE A 39 5.60 3.94 2.90
CA PHE A 39 5.82 3.88 4.34
C PHE A 39 7.06 3.08 4.71
N LYS A 40 7.71 3.49 5.80
CA LYS A 40 8.77 2.70 6.44
C LYS A 40 8.18 1.37 6.87
N GLY A 41 8.72 0.27 6.36
CA GLY A 41 8.14 -1.06 6.56
C GLY A 41 7.55 -1.69 5.29
N ALA A 42 7.45 -0.97 4.17
CA ALA A 42 6.84 -1.49 2.95
C ALA A 42 7.52 -2.77 2.41
N ALA A 43 8.85 -2.87 2.52
CA ALA A 43 9.59 -4.07 2.14
C ALA A 43 9.26 -5.26 3.06
N GLN A 44 9.24 -5.02 4.37
CA GLN A 44 8.91 -6.01 5.39
C GLN A 44 7.48 -6.51 5.19
N ALA A 45 6.53 -5.60 4.97
CA ALA A 45 5.13 -5.92 4.67
C ALA A 45 5.01 -6.83 3.43
N ALA A 46 5.74 -6.52 2.36
CA ALA A 46 5.76 -7.36 1.16
C ALA A 46 6.34 -8.76 1.44
N GLY A 47 7.34 -8.86 2.32
CA GLY A 47 7.94 -10.12 2.76
C GLY A 47 6.97 -11.08 3.47
N HIS A 48 5.78 -10.62 3.89
CA HIS A 48 4.74 -11.51 4.41
C HIS A 48 3.92 -12.22 3.33
N LEU A 49 3.94 -11.73 2.08
CA LEU A 49 3.14 -12.30 1.00
C LEU A 49 3.42 -13.80 0.76
N PRO A 50 4.69 -14.26 0.72
CA PRO A 50 4.98 -15.67 0.52
C PRO A 50 4.50 -16.58 1.67
N HIS A 51 4.10 -16.05 2.82
CA HIS A 51 3.54 -16.87 3.91
C HIS A 51 2.04 -17.14 3.75
N LEU A 52 1.39 -16.54 2.75
CA LEU A 52 -0.04 -16.72 2.51
C LEU A 52 -0.27 -17.89 1.55
N GLN A 53 -1.14 -18.83 1.94
CA GLN A 53 -1.55 -19.92 1.05
C GLN A 53 -2.10 -19.41 -0.29
N ALA A 54 -2.84 -18.29 -0.26
CA ALA A 54 -3.36 -17.64 -1.46
C ALA A 54 -2.25 -17.22 -2.44
N PHE A 55 -1.09 -16.75 -1.94
CA PHE A 55 0.06 -16.41 -2.77
C PHE A 55 0.68 -17.66 -3.41
N HIS A 56 0.81 -18.75 -2.65
CA HIS A 56 1.34 -20.01 -3.16
C HIS A 56 0.50 -20.60 -4.28
N VAL A 57 -0.83 -20.65 -4.13
CA VAL A 57 -1.72 -21.28 -5.12
C VAL A 57 -2.03 -20.39 -6.32
N ALA A 58 -1.90 -19.06 -6.18
CA ALA A 58 -2.15 -18.14 -7.28
C ALA A 58 -1.15 -18.35 -8.43
N ARG A 59 -1.63 -18.41 -9.67
CA ARG A 59 -0.76 -18.36 -10.87
C ARG A 59 -0.53 -16.93 -11.35
N THR A 60 -1.49 -16.06 -11.11
CA THR A 60 -1.50 -14.66 -11.55
C THR A 60 -1.75 -13.76 -10.35
N ILE A 61 -0.93 -12.73 -10.17
CA ILE A 61 -1.06 -11.75 -9.09
C ILE A 61 -0.92 -10.35 -9.69
N LYS A 62 -1.93 -9.51 -9.47
CA LYS A 62 -1.91 -8.11 -9.90
C LYS A 62 -1.25 -7.25 -8.84
N VAL A 63 -0.27 -6.45 -9.24
CA VAL A 63 0.44 -5.50 -8.36
C VAL A 63 0.48 -4.12 -9.01
N ASN A 64 0.20 -3.05 -8.26
CA ASN A 64 0.25 -1.69 -8.79
C ASN A 64 1.70 -1.20 -8.99
N PRO A 65 1.92 -0.18 -9.84
CA PRO A 65 3.24 0.43 -10.01
C PRO A 65 3.70 1.29 -8.82
N ASP A 66 2.79 1.68 -7.91
CA ASP A 66 3.06 2.60 -6.81
C ASP A 66 4.24 2.17 -5.92
N ALA A 67 4.97 3.17 -5.40
CA ALA A 67 6.16 2.98 -4.55
C ALA A 67 5.99 1.94 -3.41
N PRO A 68 4.92 1.95 -2.59
CA PRO A 68 4.77 0.96 -1.51
C PRO A 68 4.67 -0.49 -2.00
N GLN A 69 4.27 -0.71 -3.26
CA GLN A 69 4.09 -2.05 -3.83
C GLN A 69 5.29 -2.53 -4.64
N ARG A 70 6.37 -1.75 -4.70
CA ARG A 70 7.58 -2.10 -5.46
C ARG A 70 8.14 -3.47 -5.06
N ASN A 71 8.28 -3.73 -3.75
CA ASN A 71 8.81 -5.01 -3.25
C ASN A 71 7.85 -6.17 -3.50
N ALA A 72 6.53 -5.95 -3.37
CA ALA A 72 5.53 -6.95 -3.71
C ALA A 72 5.63 -7.36 -5.20
N ARG A 73 5.84 -6.37 -6.09
CA ARG A 73 6.02 -6.63 -7.53
C ARG A 73 7.28 -7.44 -7.80
N PHE A 74 8.40 -7.11 -7.16
CA PHE A 74 9.62 -7.92 -7.26
C PHE A 74 9.40 -9.36 -6.80
N LEU A 75 8.78 -9.57 -5.63
CA LEU A 75 8.51 -10.91 -5.11
C LEU A 75 7.61 -11.74 -6.03
N VAL A 76 6.55 -11.14 -6.59
CA VAL A 76 5.66 -11.81 -7.54
C VAL A 76 6.45 -12.30 -8.78
N LEU A 77 7.33 -11.45 -9.32
CA LEU A 77 8.16 -11.80 -10.48
C LEU A 77 9.24 -12.85 -10.14
N GLU A 78 9.88 -12.73 -8.98
CA GLU A 78 10.88 -13.69 -8.48
C GLU A 78 10.28 -15.10 -8.33
N TRP A 79 9.05 -15.18 -7.83
CA TRP A 79 8.29 -16.43 -7.71
C TRP A 79 7.69 -16.93 -9.04
N ARG A 80 8.07 -16.31 -10.17
CA ARG A 80 7.62 -16.66 -11.54
C ARG A 80 6.11 -16.67 -11.69
N LYS A 81 5.42 -15.81 -10.93
CA LYS A 81 3.97 -15.61 -11.04
C LYS A 81 3.71 -14.65 -12.20
N HIS A 82 2.62 -14.84 -12.93
CA HIS A 82 2.22 -13.88 -13.95
C HIS A 82 1.76 -12.57 -13.29
N ALA A 83 2.40 -11.46 -13.64
CA ALA A 83 2.01 -10.12 -13.20
C ALA A 83 1.52 -9.33 -14.41
N PRO A 84 0.20 -9.24 -14.65
CA PRO A 84 -0.32 -8.47 -15.76
C PRO A 84 0.05 -6.99 -15.58
N ALA A 85 0.46 -6.35 -16.67
CA ALA A 85 0.57 -4.90 -16.70
C ALA A 85 -0.83 -4.29 -16.44
N LEU A 86 -0.84 -3.17 -15.72
CA LEU A 86 -2.02 -2.33 -15.58
C LEU A 86 -2.22 -1.48 -16.83
#